data_AF-A0AAD8Y0W3-F1
#
_entry.id   AF-A0AAD8Y0W3-F1
#
_cell.length_a   1.000
_cell.length_b   1.000
_cell.length_c   1.000
_cell.angle_alpha   90.00
_cell.angle_beta   90.00
_cell.angle_gamma   90.00
#
_symmetry.space_group_name_H-M   'P 1'
#
loop_
_entity.id
_entity.type
_entity.pdbx_description
1 polymer ?
#
loop_
_entity_poly.entity_id
_entity_poly.type
_entity_poly.pdbx_seq_one_letter_code
_entity_poly.pdbx_strand_id
1 'polypeptide(L)'
;MKFHNSEYGLSKISYVETRDMGQLGVLGSYPIHFHVPGNSDGSFATGNSIHRSFNRAITIHGAHGIYVGNNVAFDTFGHAIYLEDGTEMGNTIEGNLVFNTHAQEEDLLDAKDRTPASFWISNPNNTIVRNVAGGGRYAGFWIVPEKNIEADSDLCPCHLPLGEFRDNVAH
;
A
#
# COMPACT_ATOMS: atom_id res chain seq x y z
N MET A 1 -8.09 -5.42 -8.93
CA MET A 1 -7.71 -6.84 -9.04
C MET A 1 -7.36 -7.35 -7.66
N LYS A 2 -8.07 -8.37 -7.18
CA LYS A 2 -7.87 -8.91 -5.83
C LYS A 2 -7.15 -10.25 -5.93
N PHE A 3 -5.98 -10.31 -5.32
CA PHE A 3 -5.11 -11.47 -5.29
C PHE A 3 -5.28 -12.21 -3.97
N HIS A 4 -5.71 -13.46 -4.07
CA HIS A 4 -5.72 -14.43 -2.98
C HIS A 4 -4.79 -15.56 -3.39
N ASN A 5 -3.83 -15.94 -2.54
CA ASN A 5 -3.01 -17.14 -2.78
C ASN A 5 -3.36 -18.20 -1.73
N SER A 6 -3.35 -19.47 -2.16
CA SER A 6 -3.14 -20.62 -1.28
C SER A 6 -1.63 -20.85 -1.11
N GLU A 7 -1.21 -21.74 -0.19
CA GLU A 7 0.19 -22.07 0.17
C GLU A 7 1.22 -22.21 -0.99
N TYR A 8 0.78 -22.30 -2.25
CA TYR A 8 1.64 -22.49 -3.43
C TYR A 8 1.37 -21.52 -4.59
N GLY A 9 0.44 -20.57 -4.44
CA GLY A 9 0.11 -19.59 -5.48
C GLY A 9 1.09 -18.42 -5.49
N LEU A 10 1.47 -17.93 -6.68
CA LEU A 10 2.19 -16.66 -6.83
C LEU A 10 1.29 -15.64 -7.50
N SER A 11 1.23 -14.44 -6.93
CA SER A 11 0.45 -13.33 -7.48
C SER A 11 1.40 -12.32 -8.13
N LYS A 12 1.34 -12.24 -9.46
CA LYS A 12 2.29 -11.45 -10.25
C LYS A 12 1.54 -10.55 -11.21
N ILE A 13 1.76 -9.25 -11.09
CA ILE A 13 1.21 -8.23 -11.98
C ILE A 13 2.31 -7.28 -12.43
N SER A 14 2.48 -7.12 -13.73
CA SER A 14 3.55 -6.27 -14.25
C SER A 14 3.23 -5.62 -15.58
N TYR A 15 3.68 -4.38 -15.73
CA TYR A 15 3.61 -3.60 -16.96
C TYR A 15 2.18 -3.44 -17.51
N VAL A 16 1.20 -3.37 -16.61
CA VAL A 16 -0.20 -3.10 -16.98
C VAL A 16 -0.62 -1.69 -16.62
N GLU A 17 -1.62 -1.19 -17.33
CA GLU A 17 -2.34 0.04 -17.00
C GLU A 17 -3.67 -0.32 -16.32
N THR A 18 -3.96 0.37 -15.21
CA THR A 18 -5.29 0.42 -14.61
C THR A 18 -5.76 1.86 -14.57
N ARG A 19 -6.98 2.09 -15.05
CA ARG A 19 -7.56 3.42 -15.25
C ARG A 19 -9.00 3.43 -14.81
N ASP A 20 -9.43 4.48 -14.12
CA ASP A 20 -10.81 4.63 -13.62
C ASP A 20 -11.26 3.42 -12.78
N MET A 21 -10.33 2.87 -12.00
CA MET A 21 -10.53 1.68 -11.18
C MET A 21 -10.68 2.02 -9.69
N GLY A 22 -11.17 1.04 -8.94
CA GLY A 22 -11.58 1.21 -7.55
C GLY A 22 -12.97 1.86 -7.46
N GLN A 23 -13.51 1.90 -6.25
CA GLN A 23 -14.79 2.52 -5.96
C GLN A 23 -14.68 3.30 -4.65
N LEU A 24 -15.07 4.57 -4.67
CA LEU A 24 -15.01 5.45 -3.50
C LEU A 24 -15.90 4.86 -2.39
N GLY A 25 -15.36 4.78 -1.18
CA GLY A 25 -16.09 4.25 -0.02
C GLY A 25 -16.47 2.78 -0.04
N VAL A 26 -16.01 1.99 -1.02
CA VAL A 26 -16.25 0.54 -1.06
C VAL A 26 -14.99 -0.22 -0.65
N LEU A 27 -15.04 -0.87 0.52
CA LEU A 27 -13.91 -1.56 1.13
C LEU A 27 -13.42 -2.68 0.21
N GLY A 28 -12.09 -2.78 0.05
CA GLY A 28 -11.45 -3.82 -0.76
C GLY A 28 -11.56 -3.62 -2.29
N SER A 29 -12.23 -2.57 -2.75
CA SER A 29 -12.34 -2.21 -4.18
C SER A 29 -11.15 -1.36 -4.62
N TYR A 30 -10.00 -2.03 -4.80
CA TYR A 30 -8.72 -1.39 -5.17
C TYR A 30 -8.19 -1.94 -6.52
N PRO A 31 -7.46 -1.14 -7.33
CA PRO A 31 -6.86 -1.59 -8.59
C PRO A 31 -5.92 -2.78 -8.41
N ILE A 32 -5.07 -2.78 -7.39
CA ILE A 32 -4.21 -3.90 -7.02
C ILE A 32 -4.35 -4.15 -5.51
N HIS A 33 -4.73 -5.37 -5.14
CA HIS A 33 -4.97 -5.73 -3.75
C HIS A 33 -4.43 -7.14 -3.47
N PHE A 34 -3.33 -7.24 -2.74
CA PHE A 34 -2.88 -8.51 -2.15
C PHE A 34 -3.61 -8.70 -0.83
N HIS A 35 -4.51 -9.69 -0.75
CA HIS A 35 -5.46 -9.79 0.35
C HIS A 35 -5.33 -11.13 1.07
N VAL A 36 -4.70 -11.06 2.24
CA VAL A 36 -4.37 -12.13 3.19
C VAL A 36 -3.73 -13.39 2.58
N PRO A 37 -2.75 -13.29 1.65
CA PRO A 37 -2.07 -14.47 1.11
C PRO A 37 -1.03 -15.07 2.08
N GLY A 38 -0.69 -14.41 3.20
CA GLY A 38 0.39 -14.83 4.07
C GLY A 38 1.76 -14.66 3.41
N ASN A 39 2.67 -15.63 3.60
CA ASN A 39 3.99 -15.58 2.95
C ASN A 39 3.82 -15.62 1.42
N SER A 40 4.30 -14.59 0.76
CA SER A 40 4.13 -14.35 -0.67
C SER A 40 5.45 -14.07 -1.38
N ASP A 41 6.56 -14.58 -0.85
CA ASP A 41 7.88 -14.48 -1.49
C ASP A 41 7.82 -14.85 -2.99
N GLY A 42 8.26 -13.93 -3.84
CA GLY A 42 8.20 -14.07 -5.31
C GLY A 42 6.91 -13.57 -5.96
N SER A 43 5.93 -13.10 -5.19
CA SER A 43 4.80 -12.29 -5.66
C SER A 43 5.20 -10.83 -5.82
N PHE A 44 4.63 -10.14 -6.81
CA PHE A 44 4.99 -8.76 -7.08
C PHE A 44 3.91 -7.96 -7.81
N ALA A 45 3.97 -6.65 -7.62
CA ALA A 45 3.39 -5.64 -8.50
C ALA A 45 4.49 -4.73 -9.01
N THR A 46 4.87 -4.84 -10.29
CA THR A 46 6.01 -4.08 -10.83
C THR A 46 5.76 -3.37 -12.15
N GLY A 47 6.22 -2.13 -12.29
CA GLY A 47 6.16 -1.39 -13.56
C GLY A 47 4.75 -1.03 -14.02
N ASN A 48 3.76 -1.03 -13.12
CA ASN A 48 2.37 -0.75 -13.47
C ASN A 48 2.07 0.75 -13.47
N SER A 49 1.14 1.17 -14.32
CA SER A 49 0.54 2.51 -14.30
C SER A 49 -0.86 2.45 -13.72
N ILE A 50 -1.12 3.22 -12.67
CA ILE A 50 -2.40 3.29 -11.98
C ILE A 50 -2.81 4.76 -11.99
N HIS A 51 -3.88 5.12 -12.70
CA HIS A 51 -4.32 6.50 -12.73
C HIS A 51 -5.82 6.70 -12.68
N ARG A 52 -6.22 7.79 -12.02
CA ARG A 52 -7.62 8.07 -11.67
C ARG A 52 -8.24 6.91 -10.91
N SER A 53 -7.62 6.56 -9.79
CA SER A 53 -8.18 5.54 -8.92
C SER A 53 -9.13 6.17 -7.90
N PHE A 54 -10.38 5.73 -7.90
CA PHE A 54 -11.42 6.18 -6.96
C PHE A 54 -11.28 5.54 -5.57
N ASN A 55 -10.13 4.92 -5.29
CA ASN A 55 -9.75 4.38 -3.99
C ASN A 55 -8.21 4.25 -3.97
N ARG A 56 -7.66 3.56 -2.96
CA ARG A 56 -6.23 3.21 -2.84
C ARG A 56 -5.71 2.63 -4.17
N ALA A 57 -4.43 2.83 -4.51
CA ALA A 57 -3.85 2.31 -5.75
C ALA A 57 -3.34 0.86 -5.60
N ILE A 58 -2.52 0.62 -4.59
CA ILE A 58 -1.95 -0.71 -4.26
C ILE A 58 -2.13 -0.96 -2.77
N THR A 59 -2.86 -2.00 -2.42
CA THR A 59 -3.05 -2.44 -1.04
C THR A 59 -2.35 -3.76 -0.79
N ILE A 60 -1.59 -3.81 0.30
CA ILE A 60 -1.01 -5.02 0.87
C ILE A 60 -1.74 -5.25 2.20
N HIS A 61 -2.49 -6.34 2.28
CA HIS A 61 -3.23 -6.73 3.47
C HIS A 61 -2.86 -8.17 3.84
N GLY A 62 -2.35 -8.41 5.05
CA GLY A 62 -2.02 -9.76 5.52
C GLY A 62 -1.04 -10.51 4.62
N ALA A 63 -0.11 -9.79 4.01
CA ALA A 63 0.86 -10.33 3.08
C ALA A 63 2.30 -9.98 3.48
N HIS A 64 3.21 -10.95 3.28
CA HIS A 64 4.61 -10.82 3.62
C HIS A 64 5.50 -11.12 2.41
N GLY A 65 6.66 -10.46 2.31
CA GLY A 65 7.65 -10.73 1.27
C GLY A 65 7.29 -10.27 -0.15
N ILE A 66 6.28 -9.42 -0.32
CA ILE A 66 5.85 -8.93 -1.63
C ILE A 66 6.80 -7.83 -2.13
N TYR A 67 7.12 -7.87 -3.43
CA TYR A 67 7.81 -6.77 -4.13
C TYR A 67 6.82 -5.83 -4.83
N VAL A 68 6.73 -4.59 -4.37
CA VAL A 68 5.97 -3.50 -5.00
C VAL A 68 6.95 -2.47 -5.55
N GLY A 69 7.28 -2.60 -6.83
CA GLY A 69 8.42 -1.92 -7.44
C GLY A 69 8.10 -1.09 -8.68
N ASN A 70 8.69 0.09 -8.83
CA ASN A 70 8.68 0.86 -10.08
C ASN A 70 7.26 1.14 -10.64
N ASN A 71 6.25 1.24 -9.78
CA ASN A 71 4.89 1.58 -10.20
C ASN A 71 4.71 3.11 -10.21
N VAL A 72 3.79 3.58 -11.05
CA VAL A 72 3.32 4.97 -11.05
C VAL A 72 1.86 4.99 -10.62
N ALA A 73 1.57 5.64 -9.50
CA ALA A 73 0.20 5.95 -9.08
C ALA A 73 -0.03 7.47 -9.22
N PHE A 74 -0.99 7.85 -10.05
CA PHE A 74 -1.34 9.25 -10.30
C PHE A 74 -2.83 9.48 -10.05
N ASP A 75 -3.20 10.56 -9.38
CA ASP A 75 -4.61 10.95 -9.19
C ASP A 75 -5.40 9.84 -8.46
N THR A 76 -5.04 9.62 -7.20
CA THR A 76 -5.52 8.48 -6.38
C THR A 76 -6.20 8.99 -5.12
N PHE A 77 -7.37 8.45 -4.78
CA PHE A 77 -8.09 8.79 -3.54
C PHE A 77 -7.67 7.90 -2.37
N GLY A 78 -7.59 8.47 -1.16
CA GLY A 78 -7.18 7.74 0.05
C GLY A 78 -5.69 7.41 0.07
N HIS A 79 -5.27 6.50 0.95
CA HIS A 79 -3.86 6.09 1.01
C HIS A 79 -3.43 5.35 -0.27
N ALA A 80 -2.46 5.87 -1.03
CA ALA A 80 -2.20 5.35 -2.38
C ALA A 80 -1.50 3.98 -2.37
N ILE A 81 -0.32 3.85 -1.75
CA ILE A 81 0.28 2.56 -1.41
C ILE A 81 0.06 2.32 0.09
N TYR A 82 -0.68 1.26 0.41
CA TYR A 82 -1.29 1.07 1.73
C TYR A 82 -0.98 -0.31 2.31
N LEU A 83 -0.34 -0.34 3.48
CA LEU A 83 -0.30 -1.51 4.37
C LEU A 83 -1.53 -1.46 5.29
N GLU A 84 -2.39 -2.48 5.27
CA GLU A 84 -3.76 -2.35 5.75
C GLU A 84 -3.90 -2.40 7.28
N ASP A 85 -3.37 -3.43 7.93
CA ASP A 85 -3.70 -3.69 9.34
C ASP A 85 -2.49 -3.80 10.26
N GLY A 86 -1.27 -3.78 9.72
CA GLY A 86 -0.04 -3.84 10.50
C GLY A 86 0.53 -5.25 10.63
N THR A 87 -0.11 -6.27 10.07
CA THR A 87 0.48 -7.62 9.96
C THR A 87 1.56 -7.70 8.89
N GLU A 88 1.57 -6.79 7.91
CA GLU A 88 2.41 -6.89 6.71
C GLU A 88 3.90 -6.66 7.01
N MET A 89 4.74 -7.65 6.73
CA MET A 89 6.16 -7.65 7.10
C MET A 89 7.06 -8.15 5.97
N GLY A 90 8.30 -7.66 5.94
CA GLY A 90 9.31 -8.08 4.96
C GLY A 90 9.00 -7.70 3.52
N ASN A 91 7.99 -6.86 3.28
CA ASN A 91 7.67 -6.39 1.95
C ASN A 91 8.72 -5.35 1.49
N THR A 92 8.96 -5.31 0.19
CA THR A 92 9.83 -4.31 -0.42
C THR A 92 9.00 -3.37 -1.29
N ILE A 93 8.95 -2.10 -0.90
CA ILE A 93 8.28 -1.02 -1.61
C ILE A 93 9.38 -0.11 -2.16
N GLU A 94 9.63 -0.20 -3.45
CA GLU A 94 10.84 0.37 -4.06
C GLU A 94 10.59 1.13 -5.36
N GLY A 95 11.18 2.31 -5.52
CA GLY A 95 11.22 2.99 -6.82
C GLY A 95 9.86 3.44 -7.35
N ASN A 96 8.83 3.50 -6.50
CA ASN A 96 7.49 3.90 -6.93
C ASN A 96 7.37 5.42 -6.97
N LEU A 97 6.61 5.93 -7.93
CA LEU A 97 6.18 7.32 -7.99
C LEU A 97 4.70 7.39 -7.62
N VAL A 98 4.37 8.15 -6.60
CA VAL A 98 3.00 8.50 -6.25
C VAL A 98 2.84 10.01 -6.37
N PHE A 99 1.88 10.45 -7.16
CA PHE A 99 1.62 11.88 -7.37
C PHE A 99 0.13 12.20 -7.33
N ASN A 100 -0.24 13.34 -6.73
CA ASN A 100 -1.61 13.83 -6.64
C ASN A 100 -2.56 12.88 -5.86
N THR A 101 -2.22 12.60 -4.60
CA THR A 101 -3.07 11.83 -3.68
C THR A 101 -4.16 12.71 -3.07
N HIS A 102 -5.43 12.34 -3.24
CA HIS A 102 -6.61 13.08 -2.76
C HIS A 102 -7.15 12.51 -1.46
N ALA A 103 -7.72 13.37 -0.62
CA ALA A 103 -8.50 12.93 0.53
C ALA A 103 -9.83 12.31 0.07
N GLN A 104 -10.30 11.33 0.82
CA GLN A 104 -11.71 10.95 0.79
C GLN A 104 -12.41 11.89 1.78
N GLU A 105 -13.27 12.79 1.30
CA GLU A 105 -14.00 13.73 2.18
C GLU A 105 -15.37 13.18 2.59
N GLU A 106 -15.96 12.39 1.69
CA GLU A 106 -17.22 11.66 1.85
C GLU A 106 -16.96 10.15 1.63
N ASP A 107 -17.89 9.30 2.10
CA ASP A 107 -17.82 7.84 1.97
C ASP A 107 -16.46 7.25 2.41
N LEU A 108 -16.07 7.55 3.65
CA LEU A 108 -14.80 7.10 4.22
C LEU A 108 -14.77 5.59 4.44
N LEU A 109 -13.65 4.96 4.06
CA LEU A 109 -13.35 3.59 4.49
C LEU A 109 -12.79 3.55 5.90
N ASP A 110 -11.87 4.46 6.21
CA ASP A 110 -11.37 4.72 7.55
C ASP A 110 -11.40 6.24 7.82
N ALA A 111 -11.58 6.65 9.07
CA ALA A 111 -11.39 8.04 9.47
C ALA A 111 -10.01 8.60 9.06
N LYS A 112 -8.99 7.73 8.96
CA LYS A 112 -7.63 8.03 8.49
C LYS A 112 -7.59 8.46 7.02
N ASP A 113 -8.56 8.05 6.18
CA ASP A 113 -8.62 8.40 4.76
C ASP A 113 -8.94 9.90 4.50
N ARG A 114 -9.34 10.66 5.55
CA ARG A 114 -9.43 12.14 5.50
C ARG A 114 -8.06 12.82 5.44
N THR A 115 -7.03 12.16 5.94
CA THR A 115 -5.65 12.66 5.98
C THR A 115 -4.74 11.65 5.28
N PRO A 116 -4.88 11.49 3.96
CA PRO A 116 -4.23 10.40 3.23
C PRO A 116 -2.72 10.58 3.15
N ALA A 117 -2.02 9.46 3.05
CA ALA A 117 -0.61 9.41 2.75
C ALA A 117 -0.41 8.81 1.36
N SER A 118 0.56 9.32 0.59
CA SER A 118 0.98 8.64 -0.64
C SER A 118 1.52 7.23 -0.34
N PHE A 119 2.24 7.09 0.77
CA PHE A 119 2.72 5.81 1.30
C PHE A 119 2.32 5.70 2.77
N TRP A 120 1.38 4.82 3.07
CA TRP A 120 0.91 4.51 4.42
C TRP A 120 1.51 3.20 4.90
N ILE A 121 2.26 3.27 6.00
CA ILE A 121 3.10 2.18 6.49
C ILE A 121 2.66 1.87 7.94
N SER A 122 1.74 0.92 8.07
CA SER A 122 1.18 0.45 9.36
C SER A 122 2.12 -0.47 10.13
N ASN A 123 3.17 -0.99 9.50
CA ASN A 123 4.21 -1.80 10.13
C ASN A 123 5.61 -1.37 9.64
N PRO A 124 6.54 -0.99 10.54
CA PRO A 124 7.84 -0.48 10.16
C PRO A 124 8.80 -1.56 9.66
N ASN A 125 8.49 -2.85 9.84
CA ASN A 125 9.32 -3.98 9.42
C ASN A 125 9.19 -4.27 7.91
N ASN A 126 9.47 -3.26 7.08
CA ASN A 126 9.42 -3.34 5.62
C ASN A 126 10.56 -2.51 5.01
N THR A 127 10.95 -2.81 3.77
CA THR A 127 11.99 -2.09 3.04
C THR A 127 11.33 -1.05 2.14
N ILE A 128 11.45 0.23 2.50
CA ILE A 128 10.83 1.37 1.81
C ILE A 128 11.94 2.25 1.25
N VAL A 129 12.29 2.09 -0.02
CA VAL A 129 13.48 2.76 -0.59
C VAL A 129 13.25 3.38 -1.96
N ARG A 130 13.90 4.51 -2.22
CA ARG A 130 13.93 5.16 -3.54
C ARG A 130 12.53 5.53 -4.08
N ASN A 131 11.55 5.73 -3.21
CA ASN A 131 10.20 6.12 -3.62
C ASN A 131 10.07 7.65 -3.69
N VAL A 132 9.17 8.12 -4.55
CA VAL A 132 8.87 9.55 -4.70
C VAL A 132 7.40 9.79 -4.43
N ALA A 133 7.10 10.70 -3.50
CA ALA A 133 5.78 11.24 -3.26
C ALA A 133 5.74 12.71 -3.68
N GLY A 134 4.70 13.14 -4.41
CA GLY A 134 4.56 14.54 -4.80
C GLY A 134 3.11 15.01 -4.88
N GLY A 135 2.84 16.24 -4.43
CA GLY A 135 1.54 16.88 -4.62
C GLY A 135 0.36 16.17 -3.94
N GLY A 136 0.63 15.37 -2.90
CA GLY A 136 -0.40 14.73 -2.09
C GLY A 136 -1.06 15.71 -1.12
N ARG A 137 -2.32 15.43 -0.75
CA ARG A 137 -3.14 16.32 0.09
C ARG A 137 -2.59 16.52 1.51
N TYR A 138 -1.95 15.51 2.10
CA TYR A 138 -1.53 15.52 3.50
C TYR A 138 -0.08 15.04 3.70
N ALA A 139 0.20 13.73 3.62
CA ALA A 139 1.55 13.21 3.84
C ALA A 139 2.12 12.51 2.60
N GLY A 140 3.42 12.66 2.36
CA GLY A 140 4.12 11.82 1.38
C GLY A 140 4.30 10.41 1.93
N PHE A 141 4.99 10.29 3.06
CA PHE A 141 5.18 9.03 3.78
C PHE A 141 4.63 9.18 5.19
N TRP A 142 3.88 8.19 5.65
CA TRP A 142 3.41 8.14 7.03
C TRP A 142 3.66 6.74 7.61
N ILE A 143 4.65 6.65 8.51
CA ILE A 143 4.95 5.44 9.26
C ILE A 143 4.21 5.53 10.60
N VAL A 144 3.19 4.71 10.78
CA VAL A 144 2.36 4.66 11.98
C VAL A 144 2.16 3.21 12.37
N PRO A 145 3.05 2.65 13.21
CA PRO A 145 2.90 1.29 13.68
C PRO A 145 1.53 1.09 14.33
N GLU A 146 0.72 0.19 13.79
CA GLU A 146 -0.61 -0.11 14.32
C GLU A 146 -0.47 -0.76 15.70
N LYS A 147 -1.41 -0.48 16.61
CA LYS A 147 -1.32 -0.92 18.01
C LYS A 147 -2.21 -2.10 18.33
N ASN A 148 -3.35 -2.18 17.64
CA ASN A 148 -4.35 -3.20 17.86
C ASN A 148 -4.52 -3.97 16.55
N ILE A 149 -3.89 -5.14 16.46
CA ILE A 149 -3.96 -6.00 15.30
C ILE A 149 -5.03 -7.05 15.56
N GLU A 150 -6.17 -6.95 14.86
CA GLU A 150 -7.29 -7.89 15.07
C GLU A 150 -6.93 -9.32 14.66
N ALA A 151 -6.09 -9.47 13.63
CA ALA A 151 -5.68 -10.76 13.10
C ALA A 151 -4.65 -11.49 13.97
N ASP A 152 -3.88 -10.78 14.79
CA ASP A 152 -2.85 -11.35 15.68
C ASP A 152 -2.64 -10.44 16.90
N SER A 153 -3.27 -10.78 18.03
CA SER A 153 -3.21 -9.98 19.25
C SER A 153 -1.83 -9.94 19.92
N ASP A 154 -0.94 -10.87 19.57
CA ASP A 154 0.41 -10.95 20.14
C ASP A 154 1.42 -10.11 19.36
N LEU A 155 1.08 -9.69 18.14
CA LEU A 155 1.89 -8.83 17.30
C LEU A 155 1.76 -7.35 17.74
N CYS A 156 2.88 -6.72 18.13
CA CYS A 156 2.97 -5.25 18.18
C CYS A 156 3.96 -4.74 17.13
N PRO A 157 3.46 -4.19 16.00
CA PRO A 157 4.30 -3.46 15.03
C PRO A 157 5.15 -2.36 15.68
N CYS A 158 4.66 -1.78 16.77
CA CYS A 158 5.34 -0.79 17.58
C CYS A 158 6.68 -1.24 18.19
N HIS A 159 6.88 -2.55 18.36
CA HIS A 159 8.08 -3.15 18.95
C HIS A 159 8.94 -3.88 17.91
N LEU A 160 8.50 -3.94 16.65
CA LEU A 160 9.29 -4.51 15.58
C LEU A 160 10.39 -3.54 15.15
N PRO A 161 11.57 -4.04 14.74
CA PRO A 161 12.61 -3.20 14.22
C PRO A 161 12.13 -2.53 12.93
N LEU A 162 12.44 -1.24 12.80
CA LEU A 162 12.35 -0.54 11.52
C LEU A 162 13.24 -1.28 10.51
N GLY A 163 12.65 -1.59 9.35
CA GLY A 163 13.39 -2.07 8.19
C GLY A 163 14.24 -0.95 7.58
N GLU A 164 14.32 -0.91 6.25
CA GLU A 164 15.05 0.16 5.57
C GLU A 164 14.11 1.31 5.19
N PHE A 165 14.50 2.55 5.50
CA PHE A 165 13.87 3.75 4.97
C PHE A 165 14.95 4.69 4.44
N ARG A 166 15.18 4.68 3.13
CA ARG A 166 16.32 5.38 2.51
C ARG A 166 15.99 5.91 1.11
N ASP A 167 16.59 7.03 0.75
CA ASP A 167 16.48 7.67 -0.59
C ASP A 167 15.04 7.96 -1.03
N ASN A 168 14.11 8.09 -0.07
CA ASN A 168 12.74 8.49 -0.36
C ASN A 168 12.66 10.02 -0.46
N VAL A 169 11.88 10.52 -1.42
CA VAL A 169 11.69 11.96 -1.66
C VAL A 169 10.21 12.30 -1.52
N ALA A 170 9.90 13.40 -0.81
CA ALA A 170 8.54 13.92 -0.68
C ALA A 170 8.54 15.44 -0.91
N HIS A 171 7.58 15.96 -1.69
CA HIS A 171 7.35 17.39 -1.91
C HIS A 171 5.85 17.72 -1.97
#